data_AF-A0A3S5A7T4-F1
#
_entry.id   AF-A0A3S5A7T4-F1
#
_cell.length_a   1.000
_cell.length_b   1.000
_cell.length_c   1.000
_cell.angle_alpha   90.00
_cell.angle_beta   90.00
_cell.angle_gamma   90.00
#
_symmetry.space_group_name_H-M   'P 1'
#
loop_
_entity.id
_entity.type
_entity.pdbx_description
1 polymer ?
#
loop_
_entity_poly.entity_id
_entity_poly.type
_entity_poly.pdbx_seq_one_letter_code
_entity_poly.pdbx_strand_id
1 'polypeptide(L)'
;METGIAPREASDRLTVFQAKFDELWRKYTTYSSGEELFGLEVTEYPDLQRIKKELTLLQKLYQLYNTVLDTVNGYYDIAWTEIDIDAINQQLVDFQNR
;
A
#
# COMPACT_ATOMS: atom_id res chain seq x y z
N MET A 1 6.41 8.32 10.95
CA MET A 1 5.17 8.88 10.39
C MET A 1 5.08 10.31 10.89
N GLU A 2 5.13 11.29 9.99
CA GLU A 2 4.89 12.68 10.38
C GLU A 2 3.39 12.83 10.70
N THR A 3 3.08 13.38 11.86
CA THR A 3 1.71 13.62 12.31
C THR A 3 1.16 14.87 11.61
N GLY A 4 0.01 14.74 10.94
CA GLY A 4 -0.70 15.88 10.34
C GLY A 4 -0.67 15.95 8.81
N ILE A 5 -0.13 14.96 8.10
CA ILE A 5 -0.20 14.89 6.64
C ILE A 5 -1.56 14.33 6.20
N ALA A 6 -2.12 14.88 5.12
CA ALA A 6 -3.32 14.32 4.50
C ALA A 6 -3.06 12.87 4.03
N PRO A 7 -3.95 11.90 4.30
CA PRO A 7 -3.71 10.50 3.94
C PRO A 7 -3.44 10.27 2.45
N ARG A 8 -4.01 11.10 1.57
CA ARG A 8 -3.76 11.08 0.12
C ARG A 8 -2.31 11.47 -0.20
N GLU A 9 -1.81 12.54 0.42
CA GLU A 9 -0.41 12.95 0.28
C GLU A 9 0.54 11.90 0.86
N ALA A 10 0.18 11.25 1.97
CA ALA A 10 0.95 10.14 2.52
C ALA A 10 1.00 8.92 1.57
N SER A 11 -0.11 8.62 0.89
CA SER A 11 -0.20 7.59 -0.16
C SER A 11 0.67 7.93 -1.38
N ASP A 12 0.71 9.19 -1.80
CA ASP A 12 1.56 9.64 -2.91
C ASP A 12 3.04 9.53 -2.56
N ARG A 13 3.43 9.98 -1.36
CA ARG A 13 4.79 9.80 -0.83
C ARG A 13 5.16 8.31 -0.80
N LEU A 14 4.28 7.45 -0.28
CA LEU A 14 4.49 6.01 -0.24
C LEU A 14 4.76 5.42 -1.62
N THR A 15 4.03 5.87 -2.65
CA THR A 15 4.24 5.43 -4.04
C THR A 15 5.64 5.76 -4.54
N VAL A 16 6.15 6.96 -4.24
CA VAL A 16 7.53 7.36 -4.59
C VAL A 16 8.56 6.51 -3.85
N PHE A 17 8.34 6.23 -2.56
CA PHE A 17 9.21 5.35 -1.78
C PHE A 17 9.22 3.91 -2.31
N GLN A 18 8.05 3.40 -2.72
CA GLN A 18 7.90 2.08 -3.31
C GLN A 18 8.74 1.96 -4.59
N ALA A 19 8.64 2.93 -5.50
CA ALA A 19 9.42 2.93 -6.75
C ALA A 19 10.94 2.91 -6.50
N LYS A 20 11.41 3.69 -5.51
CA LYS A 20 12.83 3.69 -5.11
C LYS A 20 13.25 2.35 -4.49
N PHE A 21 12.38 1.77 -3.66
CA PHE A 21 12.63 0.47 -3.04
C PHE A 21 12.68 -0.65 -4.09
N ASP A 22 11.81 -0.62 -5.10
CA ASP A 22 11.78 -1.62 -6.16
C ASP A 22 13.07 -1.60 -7.00
N GLU A 23 13.64 -0.43 -7.25
CA GLU A 23 14.97 -0.32 -7.90
C GLU A 23 16.07 -0.97 -7.05
N LEU A 24 16.08 -0.68 -5.75
CA LEU A 24 17.03 -1.27 -4.81
C LEU A 24 16.86 -2.79 -4.69
N TRP A 25 15.62 -3.26 -4.64
CA TRP A 25 15.27 -4.67 -4.58
C TRP A 25 15.71 -5.42 -5.84
N ARG A 26 15.57 -4.79 -7.02
CA ARG A 26 16.07 -5.36 -8.27
C ARG A 26 17.59 -5.53 -8.25
N LYS A 27 18.33 -4.52 -7.78
CA LYS A 27 19.79 -4.60 -7.63
C LYS A 27 20.19 -5.71 -6.66
N TYR A 28 19.54 -5.77 -5.50
CA TYR A 28 19.75 -6.84 -4.52
C TYR A 28 19.55 -8.22 -5.16
N THR A 29 18.43 -8.41 -5.90
CA THR A 29 18.15 -9.68 -6.58
C THR A 29 19.24 -10.02 -7.60
N THR A 30 19.64 -9.08 -8.45
CA THR A 30 20.71 -9.30 -9.45
C THR A 30 22.05 -9.65 -8.78
N TYR A 31 22.42 -8.96 -7.70
CA TYR A 31 23.68 -9.21 -7.02
C TYR A 31 23.68 -10.54 -6.28
N SER A 32 22.62 -10.87 -5.54
CA SER A 32 22.53 -12.17 -4.86
C SER A 32 22.51 -13.34 -5.85
N SER A 33 21.82 -13.21 -6.99
CA SER A 33 21.89 -14.21 -8.06
C SER A 33 23.30 -14.32 -8.66
N GLY A 34 24.05 -13.21 -8.72
CA GLY A 34 25.46 -13.22 -9.13
C GLY A 34 26.36 -13.89 -8.11
N GLU A 35 26.22 -13.58 -6.83
CA GLU A 35 26.94 -14.23 -5.72
C GLU A 35 26.73 -15.76 -5.77
N GLU A 36 25.49 -16.21 -5.93
CA GLU A 36 25.15 -17.63 -6.07
C GLU A 36 25.80 -18.27 -7.31
N LEU A 37 25.75 -17.59 -8.47
CA LEU A 37 26.34 -18.10 -9.72
C LEU A 37 27.86 -18.29 -9.62
N PHE A 38 28.54 -17.40 -8.91
CA PHE A 38 30.00 -17.46 -8.72
C PHE A 38 30.41 -18.23 -7.46
N GLY A 39 29.47 -18.79 -6.70
CA GLY A 39 29.73 -19.55 -5.48
C GLY A 39 30.27 -18.70 -4.31
N LEU A 40 29.94 -17.41 -4.29
CA LEU A 40 30.25 -16.50 -3.17
C LEU A 40 29.19 -16.65 -2.07
N GLU A 41 29.55 -16.32 -0.83
CA GLU A 41 28.56 -16.24 0.25
C GLU A 41 27.53 -15.16 -0.07
N VAL A 42 26.24 -15.53 -0.06
CA VAL A 42 25.15 -14.59 -0.33
C VAL A 42 25.02 -13.63 0.83
N THR A 43 25.14 -12.33 0.55
CA THR A 43 25.03 -11.30 1.58
C THR A 43 23.56 -11.05 1.90
N GLU A 44 23.13 -11.39 3.12
CA GLU A 44 21.76 -11.08 3.58
C GLU A 44 21.64 -9.65 4.12
N TYR A 45 20.63 -8.91 3.66
CA TYR A 45 20.29 -7.58 4.15
C TYR A 45 18.97 -7.62 4.94
N PRO A 46 19.00 -7.86 6.27
CA PRO A 46 17.79 -8.00 7.08
C PRO A 46 16.91 -6.74 7.09
N ASP A 47 17.53 -5.55 7.04
CA ASP A 47 16.79 -4.29 6.96
C ASP A 47 15.99 -4.17 5.66
N LEU A 48 16.51 -4.67 4.54
CA LEU A 48 15.81 -4.65 3.25
C LEU A 48 14.54 -5.52 3.31
N GLN A 49 14.64 -6.68 3.96
CA GLN A 49 13.50 -7.57 4.19
C GLN A 49 12.46 -6.96 5.13
N ARG A 50 12.90 -6.26 6.19
CA ARG A 50 12.02 -5.54 7.11
C ARG A 50 11.26 -4.43 6.37
N ILE A 51 11.98 -3.59 5.63
CA ILE A 51 11.39 -2.47 4.88
C ILE A 51 10.36 -2.98 3.87
N LYS A 52 10.63 -4.11 3.19
CA LYS A 52 9.67 -4.74 2.27
C LYS A 52 8.34 -5.08 2.96
N LYS A 53 8.41 -5.69 4.16
CA LYS A 53 7.22 -6.04 4.95
C LYS A 53 6.47 -4.80 5.39
N GLU A 54 7.17 -3.79 5.91
CA GLU A 54 6.58 -2.53 6.36
C GLU A 54 5.90 -1.78 5.22
N LEU A 55 6.56 -1.66 4.06
CA LEU A 55 5.99 -1.06 2.85
C LEU A 55 4.72 -1.78 2.38
N THR A 56 4.73 -3.11 2.41
CA THR A 56 3.55 -3.92 2.04
C THR A 56 2.36 -3.65 2.96
N LEU A 57 2.61 -3.53 4.28
CA LEU A 57 1.56 -3.22 5.26
C LEU A 57 1.02 -1.80 5.07
N LEU A 58 1.91 -0.82 4.85
CA LEU A 58 1.53 0.56 4.56
C LEU A 58 0.69 0.65 3.30
N GLN A 59 1.08 -0.04 2.23
CA GLN A 59 0.34 -0.04 0.97
C GLN A 59 -1.09 -0.55 1.16
N LYS A 60 -1.27 -1.67 1.88
CA LYS A 60 -2.61 -2.20 2.17
C LYS A 60 -3.47 -1.20 2.94
N LEU A 61 -2.89 -0.55 3.95
CA LEU A 61 -3.60 0.42 4.78
C LEU A 61 -4.07 1.64 3.96
N TYR A 62 -3.16 2.27 3.20
CA TYR A 62 -3.51 3.45 2.41
C TYR A 62 -4.43 3.11 1.24
N GLN A 63 -4.28 1.93 0.63
CA GLN A 63 -5.19 1.47 -0.41
C GLN A 63 -6.62 1.29 0.12
N LEU A 64 -6.79 0.65 1.27
CA LEU A 64 -8.10 0.51 1.92
C LEU A 64 -8.66 1.90 2.26
N TYR A 65 -7.84 2.76 2.87
CA TYR A 65 -8.26 4.11 3.23
C TYR A 65 -8.74 4.93 2.02
N ASN A 66 -7.97 4.94 0.93
CA ASN A 66 -8.36 5.64 -0.30
C ASN A 66 -9.66 5.05 -0.88
N THR A 67 -9.82 3.72 -0.85
CA THR A 67 -11.04 3.06 -1.34
C THR A 67 -12.27 3.47 -0.54
N VAL A 68 -12.16 3.51 0.80
CA VAL A 68 -13.25 3.96 1.68
C VAL A 68 -13.55 5.44 1.41
N LEU A 69 -12.52 6.27 1.25
CA LEU A 69 -12.70 7.70 1.03
C LEU A 69 -13.36 7.98 -0.33
N ASP A 70 -12.95 7.27 -1.39
CA ASP A 70 -13.54 7.40 -2.72
C ASP A 70 -15.00 6.88 -2.76
N THR A 71 -15.31 5.79 -2.05
CA THR A 71 -16.69 5.26 -1.96
C THR A 71 -17.61 6.18 -1.15
N VAL A 72 -17.15 6.68 0.00
CA VAL A 72 -17.91 7.64 0.80
C VAL A 72 -18.13 8.95 0.03
N ASN A 73 -17.11 9.42 -0.70
CA ASN A 73 -17.27 10.58 -1.58
C ASN A 73 -18.33 10.33 -2.66
N GLY A 74 -18.33 9.14 -3.26
CA GLY A 74 -19.32 8.75 -4.25
C GLY A 74 -20.76 8.74 -3.73
N TYR A 75 -20.98 8.49 -2.43
CA TYR A 75 -22.33 8.56 -1.85
C TYR A 75 -22.92 9.97 -1.88
N TYR A 76 -22.09 11.02 -1.83
CA TYR A 76 -22.59 12.40 -1.92
C TYR A 76 -23.08 12.77 -3.32
N ASP A 77 -22.67 12.03 -4.35
CA ASP A 77 -23.08 12.27 -5.74
C ASP A 77 -24.39 11.53 -6.11
N ILE A 78 -24.93 10.71 -5.21
CA ILE A 78 -26.15 9.93 -5.44
C ILE A 78 -27.39 10.79 -5.18
N ALA A 79 -28.33 10.81 -6.13
CA ALA A 79 -29.62 11.47 -5.94
C ALA A 79 -30.45 10.76 -4.86
N TRP A 80 -31.16 11.53 -4.03
CA TRP A 80 -32.01 10.99 -2.95
C TRP A 80 -33.05 9.96 -3.40
N THR A 81 -33.48 9.99 -4.66
CA THR A 81 -34.44 9.03 -5.22
C THR A 81 -33.81 7.69 -5.59
N GLU A 82 -32.49 7.65 -5.73
CA GLU A 82 -31.70 6.49 -6.17
C GLU A 82 -30.84 5.91 -5.04
N ILE A 83 -30.92 6.51 -3.84
CA ILE A 83 -30.14 6.08 -2.68
C ILE A 83 -30.68 4.77 -2.11
N ASP A 84 -29.84 3.75 -2.08
CA ASP A 84 -30.11 2.47 -1.42
C ASP A 84 -29.33 2.40 -0.11
N ILE A 85 -30.04 2.61 1.00
CA ILE A 85 -29.44 2.67 2.35
C ILE A 85 -28.96 1.28 2.80
N ASP A 86 -29.65 0.21 2.40
CA ASP A 86 -29.29 -1.15 2.79
C ASP A 86 -28.00 -1.60 2.07
N ALA A 87 -27.85 -1.24 0.79
CA ALA A 87 -26.63 -1.49 0.04
C ALA A 87 -25.43 -0.73 0.61
N ILE A 88 -25.61 0.53 1.03
CA ILE A 88 -24.55 1.32 1.68
C ILE A 88 -24.14 0.69 3.01
N ASN A 89 -25.10 0.26 3.82
CA ASN A 89 -24.82 -0.41 5.10
C ASN A 89 -24.02 -1.71 4.89
N GLN A 90 -24.37 -2.51 3.89
CA GLN A 90 -23.60 -3.73 3.56
C GLN A 90 -22.15 -3.40 3.17
N GLN A 91 -21.94 -2.38 2.33
CA GLN A 91 -20.58 -1.96 1.94
C GLN A 91 -19.75 -1.48 3.14
N LEU A 92 -20.35 -0.72 4.06
CA LEU A 92 -19.67 -0.26 5.27
C LEU A 92 -19.26 -1.42 6.19
N VAL A 93 -20.13 -2.43 6.32
CA VAL A 93 -19.82 -3.66 7.08
C VAL A 93 -18.69 -4.44 6.41
N ASP A 94 -18.68 -4.53 5.08
CA ASP A 94 -17.60 -5.19 4.33
C ASP A 94 -16.25 -4.48 4.51
N PHE A 95 -16.24 -3.15 4.56
CA PHE A 95 -15.02 -2.39 4.86
C PHE A 95 -14.51 -2.62 6.29
N GLN A 96 -15.39 -2.86 7.26
CA GLN A 96 -15.00 -3.18 8.63
C GLN A 96 -14.37 -4.58 8.75
N ASN A 97 -14.75 -5.52 7.88
CA ASN A 97 -14.27 -6.90 7.89
C ASN A 97 -12.97 -7.13 7.11
N ARG A 98 -12.45 -6.12 6.39
CA ARG A 98 -11.22 -6.18 5.58
C ARG A 98 -10.03 -5.57 6.30
#